data_AF-A0A7V3MCL0-F1
#
_entry.id   AF-A0A7V3MCL0-F1
#
_cell.length_a   1.000
_cell.length_b   1.000
_cell.length_c   1.000
_cell.angle_alpha   90.00
_cell.angle_beta   90.00
_cell.angle_gamma   90.00
#
_symmetry.space_group_name_H-M   'P 1'
#
loop_
_entity.id
_entity.type
_entity.pdbx_description
1 polymer ?
#
loop_
_entity_poly.entity_id
_entity_poly.type
_entity_poly.pdbx_seq_one_letter_code
_entity_poly.pdbx_strand_id
1 'polypeptide(L)' 'ARDEALSCVTILRVELSGNGQEALVYYSASDEWEKAAAALERARGFLRSRIAQEIRLRWVPRLTFVPEEPW' A
#
# COMPACT_ATOMS: atom_id res chain seq x y z
N ALA A 1 -10.36 -8.86 10.38
CA ALA A 1 -11.45 -8.91 9.38
C ALA A 1 -10.83 -8.58 8.03
N ARG A 2 -11.16 -9.33 6.98
CA ARG A 2 -10.74 -9.00 5.61
C ARG A 2 -11.67 -7.90 5.13
N ASP A 3 -11.16 -6.69 4.96
CA ASP A 3 -11.96 -5.56 4.49
C ASP A 3 -12.39 -5.81 3.04
N GLU A 4 -13.69 -5.87 2.79
CA GLU A 4 -14.27 -6.03 1.46
C GLU A 4 -13.79 -4.92 0.52
N ALA A 5 -13.60 -3.71 1.06
CA ALA A 5 -13.05 -2.54 0.37
C ALA A 5 -11.60 -2.73 -0.15
N LEU A 6 -10.82 -3.68 0.38
CA LEU A 6 -9.50 -4.02 -0.14
C LEU A 6 -9.54 -5.13 -1.20
N SER A 7 -10.69 -5.80 -1.38
CA SER A 7 -10.80 -6.90 -2.35
C SER A 7 -10.77 -6.41 -3.80
N CYS A 8 -11.06 -5.13 -4.02
CA CYS A 8 -11.02 -4.48 -5.32
C CYS A 8 -9.68 -3.79 -5.61
N VAL A 9 -8.70 -3.88 -4.71
CA VAL A 9 -7.39 -3.21 -4.85
C VAL A 9 -6.37 -4.16 -5.45
N THR A 10 -5.72 -3.72 -6.52
CA THR A 10 -4.58 -4.41 -7.14
C THR A 10 -3.33 -3.57 -6.97
N ILE A 11 -2.27 -4.15 -6.40
CA ILE A 11 -0.96 -3.50 -6.35
C ILE A 11 -0.27 -3.70 -7.70
N LEU A 12 0.12 -2.61 -8.35
CA LEU A 12 0.72 -2.64 -9.69
C LEU A 12 2.25 -2.68 -9.59
N ARG A 13 2.82 -1.75 -8.83
CA ARG A 13 4.27 -1.72 -8.56
C ARG A 13 4.57 -1.04 -7.24
N VAL A 14 5.78 -1.28 -6.75
CA VAL A 14 6.32 -0.60 -5.57
C VAL A 14 7.68 -0.02 -5.93
N GLU A 15 7.85 1.26 -5.68
CA GLU A 15 9.11 1.97 -5.85
C GLU A 15 9.69 2.30 -4.48
N LEU A 16 10.89 1.81 -4.20
CA LEU A 16 11.59 2.09 -2.96
C LEU A 16 12.59 3.23 -3.18
N SER A 17 12.63 4.19 -2.27
CA SER A 17 13.66 5.23 -2.28
C SER A 17 15.05 4.60 -2.13
N GLY A 18 16.09 5.24 -2.70
CA GLY A 18 17.46 4.69 -2.67
C GLY A 18 18.02 4.46 -1.26
N ASN A 19 17.49 5.14 -0.24
CA ASN A 19 17.83 4.96 1.18
C ASN A 19 16.89 3.98 1.92
N GLY A 20 15.89 3.41 1.25
CA GLY A 20 14.92 2.45 1.80
C GLY A 20 13.97 3.01 2.86
N GLN A 21 13.89 4.34 3.01
CA GLN A 21 13.03 5.00 4.01
C GLN A 21 11.59 5.22 3.52
N GLU A 22 11.38 5.31 2.21
CA GLU A 22 10.08 5.58 1.60
C GLU A 22 9.78 4.52 0.54
N ALA A 23 8.53 4.07 0.49
CA ALA A 23 8.04 3.15 -0.52
C ALA A 23 6.75 3.73 -1.12
N LEU A 24 6.79 4.05 -2.41
CA LEU A 24 5.63 4.43 -3.20
C LEU A 24 4.96 3.16 -3.71
N VAL A 25 3.71 2.94 -3.29
CA VAL A 25 2.91 1.78 -3.66
C VAL A 25 1.86 2.23 -4.65
N TYR A 26 2.05 1.88 -5.91
CA TYR A 26 1.10 2.17 -6.98
C TYR A 26 0.04 1.09 -7.00
N TYR A 27 -1.23 1.51 -6.98
CA TYR A 27 -2.35 0.59 -6.96
C TYR A 27 -3.45 1.05 -7.92
N SER A 28 -4.21 0.08 -8.42
CA SER A 28 -5.49 0.33 -9.06
C SER A 28 -6.64 -0.18 -8.20
N ALA A 29 -7.78 0.50 -8.29
CA ALA A 29 -9.05 0.07 -7.72
C ALA A 29 -10.15 0.14 -8.78
N SER A 30 -11.22 -0.64 -8.61
CA SER A 30 -12.45 -0.48 -9.39
C SER A 30 -13.16 0.84 -9.03
N ASP A 31 -14.39 1.07 -9.51
CA ASP A 31 -15.20 2.31 -9.39
C ASP A 31 -15.37 2.93 -7.98
N GLU A 32 -14.79 2.34 -6.93
CA GLU A 32 -14.83 2.80 -5.54
C GLU A 32 -13.46 3.24 -5.01
N TRP A 33 -12.72 4.03 -5.80
CA TRP A 33 -11.37 4.54 -5.48
C TRP A 33 -11.26 5.17 -4.09
N GLU A 34 -12.20 6.02 -3.69
CA GLU A 34 -12.17 6.69 -2.39
C GLU A 34 -12.27 5.69 -1.22
N LYS A 35 -13.13 4.66 -1.36
CA LYS A 35 -13.28 3.62 -0.35
C LYS A 35 -12.05 2.73 -0.28
N ALA A 36 -11.47 2.39 -1.43
CA ALA A 36 -10.22 1.66 -1.54
C ALA A 36 -9.06 2.42 -0.88
N ALA A 37 -8.92 3.71 -1.17
CA ALA A 37 -7.91 4.59 -0.56
C ALA A 37 -8.07 4.65 0.97
N ALA A 38 -9.30 4.86 1.47
CA ALA A 38 -9.57 4.87 2.91
C ALA A 38 -9.31 3.51 3.57
N ALA A 39 -9.55 2.40 2.87
CA ALA A 39 -9.24 1.07 3.37
C ALA A 39 -7.72 0.81 3.40
N LEU A 40 -6.98 1.22 2.38
CA LEU A 40 -5.52 1.14 2.34
C LEU A 40 -4.87 1.97 3.45
N GLU A 41 -5.36 3.18 3.69
CA GLU A 41 -4.87 4.02 4.79
C GLU A 41 -5.10 3.38 6.16
N ARG A 42 -6.26 2.75 6.37
CA ARG A 42 -6.54 1.96 7.59
C ARG A 42 -5.62 0.74 7.70
N ALA A 43 -5.39 0.06 6.59
CA ALA A 43 -4.52 -1.11 6.52
C ALA A 43 -3.02 -0.77 6.62
N ARG A 44 -2.62 0.50 6.44
CA ARG A 44 -1.22 0.95 6.47
C ARG A 44 -0.45 0.47 7.70
N GLY A 45 -1.07 0.55 8.87
CA GLY A 45 -0.46 0.08 10.12
C GLY A 45 -0.19 -1.43 10.11
N PHE A 46 -1.17 -2.21 9.63
CA PHE A 46 -1.06 -3.65 9.50
C PHE A 46 -0.01 -4.05 8.45
N LEU A 47 -0.02 -3.42 7.28
CA LEU A 47 0.97 -3.63 6.22
C LEU A 47 2.39 -3.33 6.71
N ARG A 48 2.57 -2.23 7.44
CA ARG A 48 3.86 -1.87 8.05
C ARG A 48 4.35 -2.95 9.01
N SER A 49 3.48 -3.48 9.87
CA SER A 49 3.83 -4.57 10.79
C SER A 49 4.18 -5.88 10.05
N ARG A 50 3.45 -6.21 8.98
CA ARG A 50 3.75 -7.39 8.15
C ARG A 50 5.10 -7.26 7.44
N ILE A 51 5.38 -6.11 6.84
CA ILE A 51 6.68 -5.84 6.20
C ILE A 51 7.82 -5.95 7.21
N ALA A 52 7.64 -5.46 8.43
CA ALA A 52 8.64 -5.58 9.49
C ALA A 52 8.92 -7.03 9.90
N GLN A 53 7.94 -7.92 9.77
CA GLN A 53 8.06 -9.34 10.12
C GLN A 53 8.68 -10.14 8.97
N GLU A 54 8.28 -9.86 7.73
CA GLU A 54 8.71 -10.60 6.54
C GLU A 54 10.09 -10.15 6.04
N ILE A 55 10.42 -8.86 6.19
CA ILE A 55 11.66 -8.29 5.69
C ILE A 55 12.54 -7.84 6.87
N ARG A 56 13.78 -8.36 6.93
CA ARG A 56 14.81 -7.90 7.89
C ARG A 56 15.38 -6.54 7.50
N LEU A 57 14.54 -5.51 7.48
CA LEU A 57 14.97 -4.13 7.30
C LEU A 57 15.35 -3.50 8.64
N ARG A 58 16.38 -2.65 8.63
CA ARG A 58 16.75 -1.83 9.80
C ARG A 58 15.64 -0.84 10.17
N TRP A 59 14.89 -0.39 9.18
CA TRP A 59 13.78 0.55 9.32
C TRP A 59 12.65 0.12 8.40
N VAL A 60 11.41 0.18 8.88
CA VAL A 60 10.25 -0.09 8.03
C VAL A 60 9.97 1.17 7.19
N PRO A 61 9.92 1.06 5.85
CA PRO A 61 9.68 2.21 5.00
C PRO A 61 8.30 2.83 5.27
N ARG A 62 8.20 4.14 5.07
CA ARG A 62 6.93 4.85 5.03
C ARG A 62 6.23 4.47 3.72
N LEU A 63 5.04 3.88 3.84
CA LEU A 63 4.21 3.51 2.71
C LEU A 63 3.37 4.72 2.29
N THR A 64 3.50 5.11 1.02
CA THR A 64 2.65 6.12 0.38
C THR A 64 1.89 5.45 -0.75
N PHE A 65 0.56 5.47 -0.68
CA PHE A 65 -0.28 4.85 -1.70
C PHE A 65 -0.60 5.85 -2.80
N VAL A 66 -0.27 5.49 -4.05
CA VAL A 66 -0.51 6.32 -5.22
C VAL A 66 -1.54 5.63 -6.11
N PRO A 67 -2.71 6.23 -6.33
CA PRO A 67 -3.66 5.70 -7.29
C PRO A 67 -3.09 5.86 -8.70
N GLU A 68 -3.07 4.76 -9.45
CA GLU A 68 -2.69 4.77 -10.86
C GLU A 68 -3.97 4.73 -11.69
N GLU A 69 -4.39 5.90 -12.18
CA GLU A 69 -5.51 5.97 -13.13
C GLU A 69 -5.09 5.30 -14.45
N PRO A 70 -5.82 4.29 -14.93
CA PRO A 70 -5.66 3.84 -16.30
C PRO A 70 -6.13 4.98 -17.23
N TRP A 71 -5.27 5.32 -18.19
CA TRP A 71 -5.49 6.35 -19.22
C TRP A 71 -6.77 6.17 -20.04
#